data_AF-A0A3C0S910-F1
#
_entry.id   AF-A0A3C0S910-F1
#
_cell.length_a   1.000
_cell.length_b   1.000
_cell.length_c   1.000
_cell.angle_alpha   90.00
_cell.angle_beta   90.00
_cell.angle_gamma   90.00
#
_symmetry.space_group_name_H-M   'P 1'
#
loop_
_entity.id
_entity.type
_entity.pdbx_description
1 polymer ?
#
loop_
_entity_poly.entity_id
_entity_poly.type
_entity_poly.pdbx_seq_one_letter_code
_entity_poly.pdbx_strand_id
1 'polypeptide(L)'
;MAAEAPKDKVEGLAEKVHVWPYLVRVEFLCALFTIIGLTVWSIVIDAPLEEAANPTKTPNPSKAPWYFLGLQDILVYFDPWFAGVVAPVLIIVGLMLIPYLDINPKGNGYYTYTERKVAIWVYSFGFLVLWIALIIMGVFLRGPGWNLFMPWQYWDPHKVVALTSVDLPYAFGVRTYNMAMLFGGVVIGGYFALGTAAYLFLERKAIKAVGLLRMLIKVQLYLIMIGIVIKIVLRLGFNIKYVWVTPWFNI
;
A
#
# COMPACT_ATOMS: atom_id res chain seq x y z
N MET A 1 -23.77 7.25 56.32
CA MET A 1 -24.30 6.57 55.11
C MET A 1 -24.37 7.63 54.02
N ALA A 2 -23.28 7.81 53.26
CA ALA A 2 -23.21 8.86 52.24
C ALA A 2 -23.97 8.37 51.00
N ALA A 3 -25.04 9.07 50.64
CA ALA A 3 -25.79 8.82 49.43
C ALA A 3 -24.91 9.11 48.21
N GLU A 4 -24.69 8.12 47.35
CA GLU A 4 -24.05 8.31 46.05
C GLU A 4 -24.91 9.28 45.22
N ALA A 5 -24.27 10.35 44.75
CA ALA A 5 -24.89 11.31 43.85
C ALA A 5 -25.31 10.62 42.54
N PRO A 6 -26.48 10.97 41.97
CA PRO A 6 -26.95 10.37 40.72
C PRO A 6 -25.99 10.79 39.60
N LYS A 7 -25.28 9.80 39.02
CA LYS A 7 -24.46 10.02 37.83
C LYS A 7 -25.40 10.31 36.66
N ASP A 8 -25.30 11.52 36.11
CA ASP A 8 -25.96 11.89 34.86
C ASP A 8 -25.68 10.81 33.80
N LYS A 9 -26.74 10.15 33.34
CA LYS A 9 -26.68 9.18 32.26
C LYS A 9 -26.35 9.94 30.98
N VAL A 10 -25.08 9.90 30.58
CA VAL A 10 -24.66 10.30 29.23
C VAL A 10 -25.39 9.39 28.23
N GLU A 11 -26.41 9.93 27.57
CA GLU A 11 -27.15 9.25 26.50
C GLU A 11 -26.16 8.76 25.43
N GLY A 12 -26.18 7.45 25.13
CA GLY A 12 -25.49 6.86 23.99
C GLY A 12 -24.43 5.80 24.29
N LEU A 13 -24.15 5.45 25.55
CA LEU A 13 -23.29 4.31 25.85
C LEU A 13 -24.09 3.00 25.68
N ALA A 14 -23.71 2.19 24.70
CA ALA A 14 -24.22 0.83 24.52
C ALA A 14 -24.22 0.08 25.86
N GLU A 15 -25.27 -0.71 26.10
CA GLU A 15 -25.42 -1.50 27.32
C GLU A 15 -24.15 -2.31 27.57
N LYS A 16 -23.51 -2.07 28.72
CA LYS A 16 -22.26 -2.74 29.07
C LYS A 16 -22.59 -4.14 29.57
N VAL A 17 -22.22 -5.14 28.80
CA VAL A 17 -22.38 -6.55 29.16
C VAL A 17 -21.09 -7.05 29.82
N HIS A 18 -21.20 -7.97 30.78
CA HIS A 18 -20.03 -8.59 31.41
C HIS A 18 -19.21 -9.38 30.37
N VAL A 19 -17.88 -9.25 30.43
CA VAL A 19 -16.94 -9.99 29.56
C VAL A 19 -17.16 -11.49 29.69
N TRP A 20 -17.26 -11.98 30.93
CA TRP A 20 -17.68 -13.33 31.22
C TRP A 20 -19.19 -13.36 31.52
N PRO A 21 -19.98 -14.26 30.90
CA PRO A 21 -19.56 -15.28 29.95
C PRO A 21 -19.67 -14.85 28.47
N TYR A 22 -20.18 -13.65 28.19
CA TYR A 22 -20.66 -13.29 26.85
C TYR A 22 -19.54 -13.19 25.81
N LEU A 23 -18.51 -12.37 26.05
CA LEU A 23 -17.40 -12.20 25.12
C LEU A 23 -16.55 -13.47 25.05
N VAL A 24 -16.23 -14.06 26.21
CA VAL A 24 -15.35 -15.24 26.28
C VAL A 24 -15.94 -16.45 25.56
N ARG A 25 -17.27 -16.66 25.60
CA ARG A 25 -17.91 -17.74 24.83
C ARG A 25 -17.76 -17.52 23.32
N VAL A 26 -17.91 -16.29 22.84
CA VAL A 26 -17.77 -15.97 21.41
C VAL A 26 -16.31 -16.15 20.98
N GLU A 27 -15.36 -15.64 21.75
CA GLU A 27 -13.93 -15.82 21.46
C GLU A 27 -13.52 -17.30 21.47
N PHE A 28 -14.02 -18.08 22.44
CA PHE A 28 -13.78 -19.52 22.50
C PHE A 28 -14.34 -20.26 21.28
N LEU A 29 -15.56 -19.92 20.83
CA LEU A 29 -16.13 -20.49 19.60
C LEU A 29 -15.32 -20.10 18.36
N CYS A 30 -14.92 -18.83 18.23
CA CYS A 30 -14.05 -18.38 17.14
C CYS A 30 -12.69 -19.11 17.14
N ALA A 31 -12.09 -19.29 18.32
CA ALA A 31 -10.85 -20.04 18.47
C ALA A 31 -11.02 -21.51 18.07
N LEU A 32 -12.10 -22.15 18.53
CA LEU A 32 -12.43 -23.53 18.17
C LEU A 32 -12.60 -23.70 16.65
N PHE A 33 -13.38 -22.83 16.00
CA PHE A 33 -13.55 -22.86 14.55
C PHE A 33 -12.25 -22.60 13.80
N THR A 34 -11.41 -21.69 14.29
CA THR A 34 -10.11 -21.39 13.67
C THR A 34 -9.17 -22.59 13.79
N ILE A 35 -9.09 -23.23 14.96
CA ILE A 35 -8.27 -24.43 15.18
C ILE A 35 -8.75 -25.56 14.28
N ILE A 36 -10.06 -25.86 14.27
CA ILE A 36 -10.62 -26.90 13.40
C ILE A 36 -10.31 -26.60 11.92
N GLY A 37 -10.51 -25.36 11.48
CA GLY A 37 -10.22 -24.93 10.11
C GLY A 37 -8.75 -25.12 9.73
N LEU A 38 -7.82 -24.69 10.59
CA LEU A 38 -6.38 -24.85 10.37
C LEU A 38 -5.95 -26.33 10.42
N THR A 39 -6.52 -27.14 11.31
CA THR A 39 -6.24 -28.58 11.39
C THR A 39 -6.70 -29.29 10.13
N VAL A 40 -7.93 -29.04 9.67
CA VAL A 40 -8.44 -29.62 8.42
C VAL A 40 -7.57 -29.18 7.24
N TRP A 41 -7.24 -27.89 7.15
CA TRP A 41 -6.37 -27.37 6.08
C TRP A 41 -4.99 -28.05 6.08
N SER A 42 -4.38 -28.22 7.25
CA SER A 42 -3.07 -28.85 7.41
C SER A 42 -3.06 -30.35 7.08
N ILE A 43 -4.20 -31.03 7.16
CA ILE A 43 -4.32 -32.45 6.79
C ILE A 43 -4.58 -32.60 5.29
N VAL A 44 -5.31 -31.64 4.68
CA VAL A 44 -5.73 -31.72 3.27
C VAL A 44 -4.67 -31.18 2.31
N ILE A 45 -3.86 -30.20 2.73
CA ILE A 45 -2.89 -29.50 1.88
C ILE A 45 -1.51 -29.54 2.53
N ASP A 46 -0.58 -30.21 1.88
CA ASP A 46 0.82 -30.20 2.28
C ASP A 46 1.44 -28.81 2.14
N ALA A 47 2.32 -28.47 3.07
CA ALA A 47 3.06 -27.21 2.99
C ALA A 47 4.00 -27.23 1.77
N PRO A 48 3.99 -26.19 0.92
CA PRO A 48 4.89 -26.09 -0.24
C PRO A 48 6.31 -25.73 0.23
N LEU A 49 7.00 -26.69 0.83
CA LEU A 49 8.38 -26.55 1.28
C LEU A 49 9.34 -26.91 0.15
N GLU A 50 10.35 -26.06 -0.09
CA GLU A 50 11.43 -26.33 -1.02
C GLU A 50 12.47 -27.28 -0.40
N GLU A 51 13.37 -27.81 -1.25
CA GLU A 51 14.55 -28.57 -0.81
C GLU A 51 15.46 -27.72 0.10
N ALA A 52 16.39 -28.39 0.81
CA ALA A 52 17.36 -27.69 1.64
C ALA A 52 18.14 -26.64 0.83
N ALA A 53 18.38 -25.48 1.44
CA ALA A 53 18.98 -24.34 0.77
C ALA A 53 20.33 -24.69 0.11
N ASN A 54 20.44 -24.40 -1.19
CA ASN A 54 21.65 -24.60 -1.96
C ASN A 54 22.22 -23.25 -2.43
N PRO A 55 23.39 -22.81 -1.94
CA PRO A 55 24.00 -21.54 -2.34
C PRO A 55 24.34 -21.43 -3.84
N THR A 56 24.44 -22.56 -4.55
CA THR A 56 24.80 -22.59 -5.97
C THR A 56 23.60 -22.50 -6.91
N LYS A 57 22.36 -22.58 -6.39
CA LYS A 57 21.13 -22.57 -7.18
C LYS A 57 20.15 -21.53 -6.65
N THR A 58 19.90 -20.48 -7.43
CA THR A 58 18.83 -19.51 -7.13
C THR A 58 17.50 -19.99 -7.71
N PRO A 59 16.43 -20.13 -6.90
CA PRO A 59 15.13 -20.53 -7.42
C PRO A 59 14.57 -19.45 -8.35
N ASN A 60 13.91 -19.87 -9.43
CA ASN A 60 13.25 -18.99 -10.38
C ASN A 60 11.81 -19.48 -10.63
N PRO A 61 10.77 -18.72 -10.22
CA PRO A 61 10.82 -17.43 -9.54
C PRO A 61 11.08 -17.56 -8.03
N SER A 62 11.90 -16.67 -7.46
CA SER A 62 12.02 -16.54 -6.00
C SER A 62 10.89 -15.67 -5.47
N LYS A 63 9.82 -16.30 -4.96
CA LYS A 63 8.65 -15.61 -4.39
C LYS A 63 8.80 -15.49 -2.87
N ALA A 64 8.63 -14.29 -2.35
CA ALA A 64 8.46 -14.06 -0.92
C ALA A 64 7.12 -14.64 -0.43
N PRO A 65 6.95 -14.84 0.90
CA PRO A 65 5.64 -15.13 1.47
C PRO A 65 4.58 -14.13 1.01
N TRP A 66 3.34 -14.58 0.85
CA TRP A 66 2.28 -13.83 0.16
C TRP A 66 2.00 -12.44 0.75
N TYR A 67 2.17 -12.28 2.06
CA TYR A 67 1.98 -11.00 2.76
C TYR A 67 3.09 -9.96 2.46
N PHE A 68 4.23 -10.39 1.92
CA PHE A 68 5.30 -9.52 1.41
C PHE A 68 5.31 -9.37 -0.12
N LEU A 69 4.51 -10.15 -0.86
CA LEU A 69 4.50 -10.10 -2.32
C LEU A 69 4.09 -8.73 -2.87
N GLY A 70 3.24 -8.00 -2.15
CA GLY A 70 2.91 -6.62 -2.53
C GLY A 70 4.14 -5.72 -2.59
N LEU A 71 5.03 -5.79 -1.59
CA LEU A 71 6.30 -5.06 -1.58
C LEU A 71 7.27 -5.59 -2.62
N GLN A 72 7.33 -6.90 -2.80
CA GLN A 72 8.21 -7.50 -3.79
C GLN A 72 7.82 -7.07 -5.21
N ASP A 73 6.53 -6.96 -5.53
CA ASP A 73 6.09 -6.49 -6.84
C ASP A 73 6.49 -5.01 -7.08
N ILE A 74 6.53 -4.20 -6.02
CA ILE A 74 6.97 -2.79 -6.10
C ILE A 74 8.43 -2.67 -6.61
N LEU A 75 9.30 -3.65 -6.35
CA LEU A 75 10.70 -3.68 -6.82
C LEU A 75 10.83 -3.74 -8.35
N VAL A 76 9.78 -4.09 -9.07
CA VAL A 76 9.78 -4.09 -10.55
C VAL A 76 9.69 -2.67 -11.10
N TYR A 77 9.07 -1.78 -10.35
CA TYR A 77 8.74 -0.41 -10.78
C TYR A 77 9.70 0.63 -10.19
N PHE A 78 10.31 0.33 -9.05
CA PHE A 78 11.19 1.24 -8.31
C PHE A 78 12.52 0.57 -7.95
N ASP A 79 13.57 1.37 -7.82
CA ASP A 79 14.86 0.89 -7.34
C ASP A 79 14.78 0.41 -5.87
N PRO A 80 15.67 -0.50 -5.44
CA PRO A 80 15.58 -1.16 -4.13
C PRO A 80 15.54 -0.23 -2.91
N TRP A 81 16.16 0.94 -2.98
CA TRP A 81 16.14 1.90 -1.87
C TRP A 81 14.72 2.42 -1.59
N PHE A 82 13.93 2.70 -2.64
CA PHE A 82 12.58 3.22 -2.48
C PHE A 82 11.62 2.09 -2.12
N ALA A 83 11.61 1.02 -2.91
CA ALA A 83 10.70 -0.11 -2.72
C ALA A 83 10.97 -0.89 -1.42
N GLY A 84 12.25 -1.05 -1.05
CA GLY A 84 12.66 -1.87 0.09
C GLY A 84 12.74 -1.11 1.42
N VAL A 85 12.97 0.21 1.41
CA VAL A 85 13.15 1.00 2.64
C VAL A 85 12.11 2.11 2.75
N VAL A 86 12.05 3.02 1.78
CA VAL A 86 11.23 4.23 1.90
C VAL A 86 9.73 3.90 1.89
N ALA A 87 9.24 3.11 0.95
CA ALA A 87 7.83 2.77 0.85
C ALA A 87 7.32 2.02 2.10
N PRO A 88 7.99 0.96 2.61
CA PRO A 88 7.59 0.31 3.87
C PRO A 88 7.57 1.27 5.07
N VAL A 89 8.60 2.12 5.21
CA VAL A 89 8.67 3.09 6.30
C VAL A 89 7.53 4.11 6.20
N LEU A 90 7.25 4.62 5.00
CA LEU A 90 6.12 5.54 4.78
C LEU A 90 4.77 4.90 5.05
N ILE A 91 4.58 3.61 4.74
CA ILE A 91 3.35 2.88 5.08
C ILE A 91 3.20 2.81 6.60
N ILE A 92 4.23 2.38 7.32
CA ILE A 92 4.18 2.22 8.78
C ILE A 92 3.97 3.58 9.47
N VAL A 93 4.77 4.59 9.10
CA VAL A 93 4.63 5.96 9.64
C VAL A 93 3.28 6.56 9.26
N GLY A 94 2.82 6.35 8.03
CA GLY A 94 1.50 6.79 7.57
C GLY A 94 0.37 6.22 8.42
N LEU A 95 0.41 4.92 8.73
CA LEU A 95 -0.57 4.27 9.62
C LEU A 95 -0.53 4.82 11.04
N MET A 96 0.67 5.04 11.61
CA MET A 96 0.83 5.67 12.93
C MET A 96 0.32 7.10 12.98
N LEU A 97 0.37 7.82 11.86
CA LEU A 97 -0.10 9.20 11.76
C LEU A 97 -1.62 9.32 11.62
N ILE A 98 -2.36 8.24 11.28
CA ILE A 98 -3.82 8.29 11.07
C ILE A 98 -4.56 8.99 12.23
N PRO A 99 -4.35 8.64 13.51
CA PRO A 99 -5.06 9.27 14.63
C PRO A 99 -4.79 10.78 14.77
N TYR A 100 -3.66 11.26 14.27
CA TYR A 100 -3.28 12.68 14.32
C TYR A 100 -3.79 13.46 13.10
N LEU A 101 -3.90 12.80 11.95
CA LEU A 101 -4.32 13.38 10.69
C LEU A 101 -5.86 13.40 10.53
N ASP A 102 -6.56 12.44 11.11
CA ASP A 102 -8.02 12.38 11.16
C ASP A 102 -8.56 13.06 12.41
N ILE A 103 -9.14 14.25 12.23
CA ILE A 103 -9.73 15.04 13.32
C ILE A 103 -11.24 14.83 13.45
N ASN A 104 -11.85 14.00 12.59
CA ASN A 104 -13.30 13.82 12.61
C ASN A 104 -13.69 12.86 13.76
N PRO A 105 -14.42 13.31 14.79
CA PRO A 105 -14.80 12.43 15.90
C PRO A 105 -15.95 11.48 15.54
N LYS A 106 -16.71 11.78 14.49
CA LYS A 106 -17.86 10.96 14.05
C LYS A 106 -17.38 9.66 13.44
N GLY A 107 -18.18 8.59 13.51
CA GLY A 107 -17.85 7.27 12.97
C GLY A 107 -16.82 6.49 13.78
N ASN A 108 -16.57 6.88 15.03
CA ASN A 108 -15.74 6.12 15.96
C ASN A 108 -16.64 5.17 16.77
N GLY A 109 -16.39 3.86 16.68
CA GLY A 109 -17.14 2.84 17.42
C GLY A 109 -18.48 2.42 16.82
N TYR A 110 -18.86 2.95 15.64
CA TYR A 110 -20.03 2.49 14.88
C TYR A 110 -19.78 2.55 13.38
N TYR A 111 -20.48 1.70 12.62
CA TYR A 111 -20.35 1.65 11.17
C TYR A 111 -21.13 2.81 10.52
N THR A 112 -20.42 3.68 9.79
CA THR A 112 -21.02 4.78 9.03
C THR A 112 -20.23 5.05 7.75
N TYR A 113 -20.92 5.07 6.61
CA TYR A 113 -20.31 5.42 5.33
C TYR A 113 -20.39 6.92 5.05
N THR A 114 -21.52 7.54 5.37
CA THR A 114 -21.85 8.92 4.97
C THR A 114 -20.96 9.95 5.66
N GLU A 115 -20.54 9.69 6.90
CA GLU A 115 -19.78 10.63 7.72
C GLU A 115 -18.26 10.58 7.46
N ARG A 116 -17.77 9.54 6.76
CA ARG A 116 -16.33 9.29 6.53
C ARG A 116 -15.98 8.89 5.09
N LYS A 117 -16.80 9.26 4.10
CA LYS A 117 -16.65 8.83 2.69
C LYS A 117 -15.21 8.94 2.17
N VAL A 118 -14.56 10.09 2.33
CA VAL A 118 -13.19 10.31 1.82
C VAL A 118 -12.18 9.38 2.49
N ALA A 119 -12.22 9.23 3.81
CA ALA A 119 -11.30 8.35 4.54
C ALA A 119 -11.50 6.89 4.15
N ILE A 120 -12.75 6.45 4.01
CA ILE A 120 -13.09 5.09 3.56
C ILE A 120 -12.58 4.86 2.15
N TRP A 121 -12.82 5.77 1.21
CA TRP A 121 -12.35 5.63 -0.18
C TRP A 121 -10.82 5.62 -0.29
N VAL A 122 -10.13 6.49 0.45
CA VAL A 122 -8.66 6.51 0.46
C VAL A 122 -8.11 5.19 1.00
N TYR A 123 -8.68 4.67 2.10
CA TYR A 123 -8.30 3.38 2.66
C TYR A 123 -8.60 2.22 1.70
N SER A 124 -9.83 2.13 1.17
CA SER A 124 -10.24 1.09 0.24
C SER A 124 -9.39 1.11 -1.04
N PHE A 125 -9.08 2.28 -1.57
CA PHE A 125 -8.20 2.39 -2.73
C PHE A 125 -6.77 1.96 -2.41
N GLY A 126 -6.16 2.48 -1.34
CA GLY A 126 -4.78 2.15 -0.98
C GLY A 126 -4.58 0.70 -0.59
N PHE A 127 -5.46 0.16 0.25
CA PHE A 127 -5.36 -1.20 0.76
C PHE A 127 -6.03 -2.23 -0.17
N LEU A 128 -7.34 -2.10 -0.42
CA LEU A 128 -8.07 -3.14 -1.16
C LEU A 128 -7.75 -3.14 -2.66
N VAL A 129 -7.61 -1.96 -3.26
CA VAL A 129 -7.33 -1.89 -4.70
C VAL A 129 -5.83 -2.03 -4.94
N LEU A 130 -5.00 -1.13 -4.41
CA LEU A 130 -3.57 -1.14 -4.71
C LEU A 130 -2.83 -2.30 -4.05
N TRP A 131 -2.90 -2.45 -2.73
CA TRP A 131 -2.10 -3.45 -2.03
C TRP A 131 -2.49 -4.89 -2.37
N ILE A 132 -3.79 -5.22 -2.31
CA ILE A 132 -4.26 -6.56 -2.66
C ILE A 132 -4.04 -6.85 -4.15
N ALA A 133 -4.21 -5.87 -5.07
CA ALA A 133 -3.90 -6.12 -6.48
C ALA A 133 -2.42 -6.45 -6.68
N LEU A 134 -1.48 -5.76 -6.00
CA LEU A 134 -0.06 -6.09 -6.07
C LEU A 134 0.23 -7.51 -5.57
N ILE A 135 -0.44 -7.94 -4.49
CA ILE A 135 -0.34 -9.33 -4.00
C ILE A 135 -0.88 -10.31 -5.05
N ILE A 136 -2.07 -10.07 -5.61
CA ILE A 136 -2.69 -10.93 -6.63
C ILE A 136 -1.78 -11.02 -7.87
N MET A 137 -1.21 -9.89 -8.32
CA MET A 137 -0.26 -9.87 -9.42
C MET A 137 0.98 -10.72 -9.09
N GLY A 138 1.57 -10.56 -7.89
CA GLY A 138 2.72 -11.34 -7.44
C GLY A 138 2.45 -12.85 -7.32
N VAL A 139 1.29 -13.24 -6.79
CA VAL A 139 0.92 -14.66 -6.61
C VAL A 139 0.62 -15.30 -7.96
N PHE A 140 -0.29 -14.72 -8.73
CA PHE A 140 -0.92 -15.41 -9.87
C PHE A 140 -0.43 -14.98 -11.24
N LEU A 141 0.12 -13.77 -11.40
CA LEU A 141 0.50 -13.25 -12.72
C LEU A 141 2.03 -13.19 -12.91
N ARG A 142 2.82 -13.19 -11.83
CA ARG A 142 4.28 -13.26 -11.90
C ARG A 142 4.76 -14.70 -12.07
N GLY A 143 5.34 -14.96 -13.24
CA GLY A 143 5.92 -16.26 -13.62
C GLY A 143 7.45 -16.24 -13.65
N PRO A 144 8.09 -17.14 -14.43
CA PRO A 144 9.54 -17.23 -14.56
C PRO A 144 10.19 -15.90 -14.93
N GLY A 145 11.31 -15.57 -14.27
CA GLY A 145 12.04 -14.31 -14.43
C GLY A 145 11.31 -13.09 -13.86
N TRP A 146 10.28 -13.30 -13.04
CA TRP A 146 9.37 -12.26 -12.55
C TRP A 146 8.65 -11.51 -13.68
N ASN A 147 8.50 -12.16 -14.85
CA ASN A 147 7.75 -11.61 -15.97
C ASN A 147 6.26 -11.67 -15.69
N LEU A 148 5.53 -10.72 -16.28
CA LEU A 148 4.07 -10.69 -16.21
C LEU A 148 3.48 -11.64 -17.27
N PHE A 149 2.66 -12.58 -16.83
CA PHE A 149 1.88 -13.48 -17.66
C PHE A 149 0.40 -13.24 -17.39
N MET A 150 -0.39 -13.11 -18.45
CA MET A 150 -1.85 -13.04 -18.31
C MET A 150 -2.40 -14.42 -17.92
N PRO A 151 -3.57 -14.51 -17.26
CA PRO A 151 -4.12 -15.79 -16.78
C PRO A 151 -4.25 -16.90 -17.84
N TRP A 152 -4.38 -16.52 -19.11
CA TRP A 152 -4.51 -17.42 -20.26
C TRP A 152 -3.20 -17.68 -21.01
N GLN A 153 -2.07 -17.11 -20.57
CA GLN A 153 -0.77 -17.32 -21.21
C GLN A 153 -0.01 -18.48 -20.56
N TYR A 154 0.61 -19.31 -21.39
CA TYR A 154 1.51 -20.35 -20.92
C TYR A 154 2.80 -19.73 -20.32
N TRP A 155 3.24 -20.27 -19.18
CA TRP A 155 4.46 -19.83 -18.51
C TRP A 155 5.67 -20.54 -19.11
N ASP A 156 6.29 -19.90 -20.09
CA ASP A 156 7.54 -20.36 -20.67
C ASP A 156 8.73 -20.04 -19.73
N PRO A 157 9.44 -21.06 -19.20
CA PRO A 157 10.61 -20.87 -18.33
C PRO A 157 11.80 -20.20 -19.03
N HIS A 158 11.88 -20.29 -20.35
CA HIS A 158 13.00 -19.79 -21.16
C HIS A 158 12.72 -18.40 -21.76
N LYS A 159 11.58 -17.80 -21.43
CA LYS A 159 11.21 -16.47 -21.91
C LYS A 159 12.13 -15.40 -21.28
N VAL A 160 13.12 -14.97 -22.06
CA VAL A 160 13.97 -13.82 -21.72
C VAL A 160 13.39 -12.57 -22.38
N VAL A 161 12.65 -11.77 -21.61
CA VAL A 161 12.17 -10.46 -22.11
C VAL A 161 13.28 -9.44 -21.92
N ALA A 162 13.85 -8.96 -23.02
CA ALA A 162 14.71 -7.78 -22.98
C ALA A 162 13.85 -6.57 -22.61
N LEU A 163 13.87 -6.18 -21.34
CA LEU A 163 13.23 -4.95 -20.87
C LEU A 163 14.01 -3.75 -21.44
N THR A 164 13.67 -3.33 -22.67
CA THR A 164 14.17 -2.08 -23.28
C THR A 164 13.63 -0.90 -22.47
N SER A 165 14.32 -0.63 -21.37
CA SER A 165 13.96 0.37 -20.38
C SER A 165 14.39 1.72 -20.90
N VAL A 166 13.43 2.63 -21.10
CA VAL A 166 13.69 3.99 -21.54
C VAL A 166 13.44 4.94 -20.38
N ASP A 167 14.31 5.93 -20.19
CA ASP A 167 14.04 6.97 -19.19
C ASP A 167 13.12 8.02 -19.78
N LEU A 168 12.26 8.60 -18.93
CA LEU A 168 11.31 9.61 -19.33
C LEU A 168 11.98 10.79 -20.07
N PRO A 169 13.12 11.38 -19.62
CA PRO A 169 13.77 12.44 -20.38
C PRO A 169 14.24 11.99 -21.77
N TYR A 170 14.71 10.75 -21.89
CA TYR A 170 15.13 10.15 -23.16
C TYR A 170 13.95 9.93 -24.11
N ALA A 171 12.76 9.65 -23.59
CA ALA A 171 11.53 9.55 -24.38
C ALA A 171 11.13 10.90 -25.00
N PHE A 172 11.44 12.02 -24.34
CA PHE A 172 11.24 13.38 -24.85
C PHE A 172 12.43 13.92 -25.66
N GLY A 173 13.40 13.07 -26.02
CA GLY A 173 14.55 13.46 -26.86
C GLY A 173 15.68 14.16 -26.11
N VAL A 174 15.60 14.32 -24.78
CA VAL A 174 16.66 14.91 -23.97
C VAL A 174 17.75 13.86 -23.74
N ARG A 175 18.89 14.00 -24.43
CA ARG A 175 19.99 13.02 -24.37
C ARG A 175 21.14 13.40 -23.42
N THR A 176 21.25 14.67 -23.05
CA THR A 176 22.33 15.14 -22.17
C THR A 176 21.97 14.92 -20.71
N TYR A 177 22.91 14.38 -19.93
CA TYR A 177 22.73 14.06 -18.52
C TYR A 177 22.17 15.23 -17.68
N ASN A 178 22.79 16.41 -17.74
CA ASN A 178 22.37 17.57 -16.94
C ASN A 178 20.93 18.00 -17.27
N MET A 179 20.57 17.99 -18.56
CA MET A 179 19.22 18.34 -18.99
C MET A 179 18.20 17.26 -18.61
N ALA A 180 18.58 15.98 -18.68
CA ALA A 180 17.74 14.88 -18.26
C ALA A 180 17.47 14.91 -16.74
N MET A 181 18.49 15.23 -15.95
CA MET A 181 18.38 15.42 -14.50
C MET A 181 17.46 16.60 -14.16
N LEU A 182 17.62 17.75 -14.82
CA LEU A 182 16.75 18.91 -14.61
C LEU A 182 15.31 18.61 -15.03
N PHE A 183 15.11 17.95 -16.16
CA PHE A 183 13.78 17.56 -16.64
C PHE A 183 13.07 16.65 -15.65
N GLY A 184 13.74 15.57 -15.20
CA GLY A 184 13.17 14.67 -14.19
C GLY A 184 12.84 15.38 -12.88
N GLY A 185 13.72 16.27 -12.42
CA GLY A 185 13.51 17.08 -11.22
C GLY A 185 12.33 18.04 -11.35
N VAL A 186 12.17 18.69 -12.51
CA VAL A 186 11.02 19.56 -12.81
C VAL A 186 9.73 18.77 -12.89
N VAL A 187 9.74 17.57 -13.48
CA VAL A 187 8.56 16.70 -13.57
C VAL A 187 8.11 16.26 -12.17
N ILE A 188 9.02 15.77 -11.34
CA ILE A 188 8.70 15.32 -9.97
C ILE A 188 8.34 16.51 -9.07
N GLY A 189 9.13 17.58 -9.09
CA GLY A 189 8.85 18.79 -8.33
C GLY A 189 7.53 19.44 -8.73
N GLY A 190 7.25 19.49 -10.04
CA GLY A 190 5.98 19.95 -10.60
C GLY A 190 4.81 19.09 -10.16
N TYR A 191 4.95 17.77 -10.18
CA TYR A 191 3.92 16.84 -9.69
C TYR A 191 3.54 17.13 -8.23
N PHE A 192 4.54 17.25 -7.34
CA PHE A 192 4.28 17.52 -5.92
C PHE A 192 3.76 18.94 -5.69
N ALA A 193 4.31 19.95 -6.36
CA ALA A 193 3.89 21.34 -6.21
C ALA A 193 2.47 21.57 -6.74
N LEU A 194 2.19 21.12 -7.97
CA LEU A 194 0.87 21.24 -8.59
C LEU A 194 -0.17 20.38 -7.87
N GLY A 195 0.17 19.15 -7.51
CA GLY A 195 -0.71 18.27 -6.73
C GLY A 195 -1.07 18.89 -5.38
N THR A 196 -0.09 19.50 -4.70
CA THR A 196 -0.32 20.19 -3.44
C THR A 196 -1.19 21.44 -3.62
N ALA A 197 -0.88 22.28 -4.61
CA ALA A 197 -1.65 23.47 -4.92
C ALA A 197 -3.11 23.13 -5.30
N ALA A 198 -3.32 22.11 -6.12
CA ALA A 198 -4.64 21.64 -6.53
C ALA A 198 -5.45 21.12 -5.35
N TYR A 199 -4.85 20.32 -4.47
CA TYR A 199 -5.55 19.81 -3.29
C TYR A 199 -5.92 20.94 -2.32
N LEU A 200 -4.98 21.85 -2.04
CA LEU A 200 -5.25 23.02 -1.18
C LEU A 200 -6.31 23.94 -1.79
N PHE A 201 -6.38 24.03 -3.13
CA PHE A 201 -7.41 24.77 -3.85
C PHE A 201 -8.79 24.13 -3.71
N LEU A 202 -8.88 22.80 -3.79
CA LEU A 202 -10.14 22.06 -3.67
C LEU A 202 -10.67 22.08 -2.23
N GLU A 203 -9.77 21.90 -1.27
CA GLU A 203 -10.09 21.73 0.16
C GLU A 203 -9.81 22.99 0.99
N ARG A 204 -9.96 24.19 0.39
CA ARG A 204 -9.71 25.49 1.07
C ARG A 204 -10.41 25.63 2.42
N LYS A 205 -11.61 25.04 2.54
CA LYS A 205 -12.41 25.08 3.77
C LYS A 205 -11.84 24.16 4.86
N ALA A 206 -11.25 23.02 4.48
CA ALA A 206 -10.66 22.06 5.42
C ALA A 206 -9.34 22.57 6.05
N ILE A 207 -8.63 23.50 5.39
CA ILE A 207 -7.40 24.11 5.92
C ILE A 207 -7.64 24.77 7.27
N LYS A 208 -8.78 25.48 7.43
CA LYS A 208 -9.13 26.16 8.68
C LYS A 208 -9.46 25.20 9.82
N ALA A 209 -9.95 24.00 9.51
CA ALA A 209 -10.37 23.01 10.50
C ALA A 209 -9.23 22.08 10.95
N VAL A 210 -8.39 21.63 10.02
CA VAL A 210 -7.32 20.64 10.28
C VAL A 210 -5.98 21.30 10.61
N GLY A 211 -5.74 22.50 10.08
CA GLY A 211 -4.45 23.18 10.15
C GLY A 211 -3.51 22.80 9.00
N LEU A 212 -2.62 23.73 8.64
CA LEU A 212 -1.80 23.65 7.42
C LEU A 212 -0.85 22.44 7.42
N LEU A 213 -0.11 22.20 8.52
CA LEU A 213 0.90 21.14 8.59
C LEU A 213 0.30 19.75 8.39
N ARG A 214 -0.82 19.45 9.08
CA ARG A 214 -1.52 18.16 8.96
C ARG A 214 -2.09 17.96 7.57
N MET A 215 -2.58 19.03 6.94
CA MET A 215 -3.04 18.98 5.55
C MET A 215 -1.90 18.70 4.59
N LEU A 216 -0.75 19.37 4.74
CA LEU A 216 0.43 19.09 3.91
C LEU A 216 0.86 17.63 4.02
N ILE A 217 0.95 17.08 5.24
CA ILE A 217 1.33 15.67 5.43
C ILE A 217 0.32 14.74 4.74
N LYS A 218 -0.99 14.96 4.92
CA LYS A 218 -2.03 14.17 4.25
C LYS A 218 -1.89 14.20 2.73
N VAL A 219 -1.64 15.39 2.18
CA VAL A 219 -1.49 15.58 0.74
C VAL A 219 -0.24 14.89 0.22
N GLN A 220 0.90 15.02 0.90
CA GLN A 220 2.13 14.35 0.45
C GLN A 220 1.98 12.83 0.48
N LEU A 221 1.40 12.26 1.55
CA LEU A 221 1.15 10.81 1.61
C LEU A 221 0.19 10.35 0.50
N TYR A 222 -0.86 11.11 0.22
CA TYR A 222 -1.79 10.83 -0.87
C TYR A 222 -1.11 10.91 -2.25
N LEU A 223 -0.32 11.95 -2.50
CA LEU A 223 0.42 12.12 -3.76
C LEU A 223 1.46 11.02 -3.95
N ILE A 224 2.14 10.55 -2.89
CA ILE A 224 3.06 9.41 -2.98
C ILE A 224 2.29 8.14 -3.37
N MET A 225 1.14 7.89 -2.75
CA MET A 225 0.29 6.74 -3.07
C MET A 225 -0.14 6.75 -4.54
N ILE A 226 -0.62 7.89 -5.05
CA ILE A 226 -0.99 8.04 -6.46
C ILE A 226 0.25 7.99 -7.37
N GLY A 227 1.39 8.51 -6.94
CA GLY A 227 2.66 8.45 -7.65
C GLY A 227 3.14 7.02 -7.88
N ILE A 228 2.94 6.12 -6.91
CA ILE A 228 3.20 4.68 -7.08
C ILE A 228 2.34 4.10 -8.20
N VAL A 229 1.04 4.40 -8.22
CA VAL A 229 0.11 3.94 -9.28
C VAL A 229 0.56 4.46 -10.64
N ILE A 230 0.83 5.76 -10.74
CA ILE A 230 1.30 6.39 -11.99
C ILE A 230 2.58 5.71 -12.46
N LYS A 231 3.53 5.45 -11.56
CA LYS A 231 4.78 4.79 -11.90
C LYS A 231 4.58 3.37 -12.43
N ILE A 232 3.69 2.59 -11.80
CA ILE A 232 3.31 1.25 -12.27
C ILE A 232 2.74 1.34 -13.70
N VAL A 233 1.83 2.27 -13.96
CA VAL A 233 1.24 2.48 -15.29
C VAL A 233 2.30 2.90 -16.32
N LEU A 234 3.20 3.82 -15.97
CA LEU A 234 4.31 4.23 -16.84
C LEU A 234 5.23 3.06 -17.20
N ARG A 235 5.50 2.18 -16.22
CA ARG A 235 6.35 1.01 -16.42
C ARG A 235 5.67 -0.06 -17.28
N LEU A 236 4.41 -0.38 -17.00
CA LEU A 236 3.67 -1.43 -17.72
C LEU A 236 3.19 -1.00 -19.11
N GLY A 237 2.76 0.27 -19.26
CA GLY A 237 2.19 0.79 -20.50
C GLY A 237 3.22 1.35 -21.48
N PHE A 238 4.28 2.00 -20.97
CA PHE A 238 5.24 2.75 -21.79
C PHE A 238 6.69 2.30 -21.62
N ASN A 239 6.96 1.24 -20.85
CA ASN A 239 8.31 0.75 -20.54
C ASN A 239 9.26 1.80 -19.93
N ILE A 240 8.69 2.84 -19.30
CA ILE A 240 9.49 3.92 -18.68
C ILE A 240 10.07 3.41 -17.36
N LYS A 241 11.40 3.37 -17.26
CA LYS A 241 12.08 2.88 -16.05
C LYS A 241 12.37 3.98 -15.05
N TYR A 242 12.90 5.12 -15.50
CA TYR A 242 13.24 6.24 -14.61
C TYR A 242 12.56 7.53 -15.10
N VAL A 243 11.91 8.22 -14.17
CA VAL A 243 11.39 9.58 -14.30
C VAL A 243 12.51 10.59 -13.96
N TRP A 244 13.30 10.30 -12.93
CA TRP A 244 14.41 11.16 -12.49
C TRP A 244 15.65 10.33 -12.20
N VAL A 245 16.74 10.68 -12.88
CA VAL A 245 18.03 10.01 -12.79
C VAL A 245 19.02 10.99 -12.17
N THR A 246 19.68 10.58 -11.08
CA THR A 246 20.73 11.35 -10.40
C THR A 246 21.95 10.44 -10.15
N PRO A 247 23.11 10.97 -9.72
CA PRO A 247 24.28 10.12 -9.44
C PRO A 247 24.04 9.16 -8.26
N TRP A 248 23.08 9.49 -7.39
CA TRP A 248 22.89 8.86 -6.09
C TRP A 248 21.66 7.96 -6.05
N PHE A 249 20.57 8.37 -6.71
CA PHE A 249 19.31 7.65 -6.73
C PHE A 249 18.54 7.86 -8.03
N ASN A 250 17.69 6.90 -8.35
CA ASN A 250 16.76 6.99 -9.47
C ASN A 250 15.33 6.72 -8.99
N ILE A 251 14.37 7.39 -9.63
CA ILE A 251 12.92 7.30 -9.36
C ILE A 251 12.21 7.11 -10.67
#